data_AF-A0A654M437-F1
#
_entry.id   AF-A0A654M437-F1
#
_cell.length_a   1.000
_cell.length_b   1.000
_cell.length_c   1.000
_cell.angle_alpha   90.00
_cell.angle_beta   90.00
_cell.angle_gamma   90.00
#
_symmetry.space_group_name_H-M   'P 1'
#
loop_
_entity.id
_entity.type
_entity.pdbx_description
1 polymer ?
#
loop_
_entity_poly.entity_id
_entity_poly.type
_entity_poly.pdbx_seq_one_letter_code
_entity_poly.pdbx_strand_id
1 'polypeptide(L)'
;MDTYRNLEQNYLRRFNSFFNNEKLSSTYKPVFLKALLDISDYDDDFTGRKPIGHQWIEKNGEQLRVDLNFIAIRYIKYYWEFLFKFKLRQSHNPLDANINAILSNVNNEPKTPSLEQLVTNEFQKLRKEVINKSIKPEVLFHLDPIGDLYKRNERSDSITIDKPLVDFFINHRGILLWALNFMITHYLEKINFVPRIAEKVAGSNPRTH
;
A
#
# COMPACT_ATOMS: atom_id res chain seq x y z
N MET A 1 31.41 2.19 3.76
CA MET A 1 30.73 0.88 3.85
C MET A 1 29.93 0.72 5.13
N ASP A 2 30.42 1.21 6.29
CA ASP A 2 29.73 1.01 7.58
C ASP A 2 28.39 1.76 7.72
N THR A 3 28.24 2.95 7.14
CA THR A 3 27.00 3.74 7.24
C THR A 3 25.81 3.10 6.52
N TYR A 4 26.04 2.54 5.32
CA TYR A 4 24.99 1.85 4.55
C TYR A 4 24.53 0.56 5.24
N ARG A 5 25.49 -0.22 5.77
CA ARG A 5 25.20 -1.45 6.52
C ARG A 5 24.39 -1.17 7.79
N ASN A 6 24.63 -0.03 8.43
CA ASN A 6 23.86 0.42 9.60
C ASN A 6 22.41 0.82 9.21
N LEU A 7 22.23 1.55 8.11
CA LEU A 7 20.90 1.93 7.61
C LEU A 7 20.04 0.70 7.24
N GLU A 8 20.60 -0.26 6.53
CA GLU A 8 19.91 -1.50 6.18
C GLU A 8 19.47 -2.29 7.43
N GLN A 9 20.35 -2.45 8.42
CA GLN A 9 20.02 -3.10 9.69
C GLN A 9 18.90 -2.35 10.44
N ASN A 10 18.89 -1.02 10.38
CA ASN A 10 17.82 -0.22 10.97
C ASN A 10 16.48 -0.48 10.27
N TYR A 11 16.45 -0.55 8.94
CA TYR A 11 15.22 -0.88 8.20
C TYR A 11 14.75 -2.31 8.46
N LEU A 12 15.65 -3.30 8.51
CA LEU A 12 15.31 -4.66 8.91
C LEU A 12 14.66 -4.70 10.30
N ARG A 13 15.26 -4.03 11.29
CA ARG A 13 14.70 -3.95 12.66
C ARG A 13 13.31 -3.31 12.67
N ARG A 14 13.12 -2.24 11.88
CA ARG A 14 11.83 -1.53 11.77
C ARG A 14 10.75 -2.42 11.17
N PHE A 15 11.04 -3.10 10.06
CA PHE A 15 10.11 -4.03 9.44
C PHE A 15 9.81 -5.24 10.34
N ASN A 16 10.82 -5.80 11.01
CA ASN A 16 10.59 -6.85 12.00
C ASN A 16 9.68 -6.39 13.15
N SER A 17 9.87 -5.19 13.66
CA SER A 17 8.98 -4.59 14.67
C SER A 17 7.55 -4.44 14.14
N PHE A 18 7.39 -3.96 12.90
CA PHE A 18 6.10 -3.84 12.26
C PHE A 18 5.40 -5.22 12.08
N PHE A 19 6.13 -6.23 11.59
CA PHE A 19 5.60 -7.57 11.34
C PHE A 19 5.24 -8.32 12.63
N ASN A 20 6.00 -8.10 13.71
CA ASN A 20 5.78 -8.74 15.00
C ASN A 20 4.79 -7.99 15.90
N ASN A 21 4.21 -6.88 15.44
CA ASN A 21 3.20 -6.17 16.22
C ASN A 21 1.86 -6.93 16.15
N GLU A 22 1.61 -7.79 17.14
CA GLU A 22 0.56 -8.82 17.16
C GLU A 22 -0.90 -8.29 17.08
N LYS A 23 -1.13 -6.98 17.12
CA LYS A 23 -2.48 -6.40 17.15
C LYS A 23 -2.75 -5.51 15.94
N LEU A 24 -2.89 -6.12 14.77
CA LEU A 24 -3.54 -5.46 13.63
C LEU A 24 -5.04 -5.33 13.92
N SER A 25 -5.55 -4.10 13.95
CA SER A 25 -6.99 -3.79 13.99
C SER A 25 -7.64 -3.74 12.61
N SER A 26 -6.83 -3.70 11.54
CA SER A 26 -7.27 -3.68 10.15
C SER A 26 -6.11 -4.02 9.19
N THR A 27 -6.42 -4.20 7.90
CA THR A 27 -5.43 -4.39 6.83
C THR A 27 -4.85 -3.08 6.29
N TYR A 28 -5.27 -1.91 6.79
CA TYR A 28 -4.93 -0.61 6.19
C TYR A 28 -3.42 -0.35 6.15
N LYS A 29 -2.74 -0.54 7.28
CA LYS A 29 -1.28 -0.36 7.41
C LYS A 29 -0.49 -1.28 6.48
N PRO A 30 -0.67 -2.63 6.50
CA PRO A 30 0.09 -3.49 5.61
C PRO A 30 -0.27 -3.31 4.13
N VAL A 31 -1.54 -3.00 3.78
CA VAL A 31 -1.90 -2.69 2.38
C VAL A 31 -1.26 -1.38 1.90
N PHE A 32 -1.16 -0.36 2.77
CA PHE A 32 -0.44 0.87 2.44
C PHE A 32 1.05 0.61 2.19
N LEU A 33 1.72 -0.15 3.06
CA LEU A 33 3.13 -0.50 2.86
C LEU A 33 3.34 -1.33 1.60
N LYS A 34 2.42 -2.28 1.33
CA LYS A 34 2.43 -3.06 0.09
C LYS A 34 2.28 -2.17 -1.15
N ALA A 35 1.39 -1.19 -1.10
CA ALA A 35 1.23 -0.20 -2.18
C ALA A 35 2.46 0.69 -2.31
N LEU A 36 3.11 1.04 -1.20
CA LEU A 36 4.32 1.86 -1.22
C LEU A 36 5.52 1.11 -1.80
N LEU A 37 5.64 -0.21 -1.57
CA LEU A 37 6.74 -1.01 -2.11
C LEU A 37 6.92 -0.87 -3.62
N ASP A 38 5.87 -0.62 -4.39
CA ASP A 38 5.94 -0.41 -5.85
C ASP A 38 6.78 0.81 -6.27
N ILE A 39 7.18 1.66 -5.32
CA ILE A 39 8.21 2.66 -5.57
C ILE A 39 9.57 2.04 -5.92
N SER A 40 9.81 0.78 -5.54
CA SER A 40 11.03 0.05 -5.94
C SER A 40 11.16 -0.13 -7.45
N ASP A 41 10.03 -0.04 -8.18
CA ASP A 41 10.01 -0.15 -9.63
C ASP A 41 10.32 1.21 -10.30
N TYR A 42 10.48 2.28 -9.52
CA TYR A 42 10.93 3.59 -9.98
C TYR A 42 12.46 3.59 -10.10
N ASP A 43 12.93 3.33 -11.31
CA ASP A 43 14.34 3.32 -11.66
C ASP A 43 14.60 4.26 -12.84
N ASP A 44 14.68 5.55 -12.53
CA ASP A 44 14.99 6.61 -13.49
C ASP A 44 16.48 6.60 -13.91
N ASP A 45 17.35 5.99 -13.09
CA ASP A 45 18.81 6.09 -13.24
C ASP A 45 19.40 4.91 -14.07
N PHE A 46 18.79 3.71 -14.07
CA PHE A 46 19.33 2.52 -14.75
C PHE A 46 18.47 2.00 -15.91
N THR A 47 17.20 1.64 -15.66
CA THR A 47 16.38 0.93 -16.65
C THR A 47 15.37 1.83 -17.37
N GLY A 48 15.16 3.06 -16.90
CA GLY A 48 14.12 3.97 -17.40
C GLY A 48 12.70 3.43 -17.16
N ARG A 49 12.55 2.39 -16.33
CA ARG A 49 11.25 1.82 -15.99
C ARG A 49 10.56 2.74 -15.02
N LYS A 50 9.33 3.10 -15.38
CA LYS A 50 8.48 3.99 -14.58
C LYS A 50 7.22 3.26 -14.16
N PRO A 51 6.94 3.15 -12.85
CA PRO A 51 5.69 2.59 -12.39
C PRO A 51 4.51 3.46 -12.86
N ILE A 52 3.34 2.84 -12.96
CA ILE A 52 2.11 3.60 -13.20
C ILE A 52 1.93 4.60 -12.05
N GLY A 53 1.67 5.86 -12.39
CA GLY A 53 1.61 6.98 -11.45
C GLY A 53 2.96 7.65 -11.17
N HIS A 54 4.05 7.34 -11.89
CA HIS A 54 5.36 7.97 -11.68
C HIS A 54 5.35 9.50 -11.73
N GLN A 55 4.38 10.12 -12.41
CA GLN A 55 4.23 11.58 -12.44
C GLN A 55 3.94 12.19 -11.06
N TRP A 56 3.64 11.35 -10.06
CA TRP A 56 3.42 11.72 -8.66
C TRP A 56 4.65 11.46 -7.77
N ILE A 57 5.80 11.16 -8.38
CA ILE A 57 7.08 10.99 -7.71
C ILE A 57 8.01 12.09 -8.20
N GLU A 58 8.52 12.89 -7.26
CA GLU A 58 9.48 13.97 -7.52
C GLU A 58 10.80 13.65 -6.81
N LYS A 59 11.90 13.63 -7.55
CA LYS A 59 13.25 13.42 -7.01
C LYS A 59 13.82 14.76 -6.52
N ASN A 60 14.20 14.80 -5.24
CA ASN A 60 14.81 15.94 -4.58
C ASN A 60 16.12 15.51 -3.92
N GLY A 61 17.18 15.38 -4.72
CA GLY A 61 18.48 14.87 -4.26
C GLY A 61 18.38 13.41 -3.79
N GLU A 62 18.75 13.15 -2.53
CA GLU A 62 18.70 11.83 -1.89
C GLU A 62 17.31 11.47 -1.32
N GLN A 63 16.28 12.24 -1.67
CA GLN A 63 14.91 12.01 -1.23
C GLN A 63 13.96 11.98 -2.41
N LEU A 64 12.90 11.18 -2.26
CA LEU A 64 11.74 11.18 -3.15
C LEU A 64 10.56 11.78 -2.41
N ARG A 65 9.94 12.81 -2.99
CA ARG A 65 8.62 13.25 -2.59
C ARG A 65 7.59 12.44 -3.38
N VAL A 66 6.68 11.80 -2.67
CA VAL A 66 5.67 10.90 -3.24
C VAL A 66 4.30 11.44 -2.90
N ASP A 67 3.57 11.90 -3.91
CA ASP A 67 2.17 12.28 -3.74
C ASP A 67 1.32 11.03 -3.46
N LEU A 68 0.40 11.13 -2.50
CA LEU A 68 -0.42 10.04 -2.01
C LEU A 68 -1.32 9.44 -3.10
N ASN A 69 -1.55 10.13 -4.22
CA ASN A 69 -2.21 9.55 -5.39
C ASN A 69 -1.46 8.30 -5.91
N PHE A 70 -0.13 8.28 -5.86
CA PHE A 70 0.69 7.12 -6.24
C PHE A 70 0.30 5.88 -5.42
N ILE A 71 0.13 6.05 -4.11
CA ILE A 71 -0.23 4.98 -3.20
C ILE A 71 -1.72 4.67 -3.32
N ALA A 72 -2.56 5.69 -3.46
CA ALA A 72 -4.02 5.57 -3.49
C ALA A 72 -4.50 4.69 -4.64
N ILE A 73 -3.92 4.77 -5.84
CA ILE A 73 -4.37 3.92 -6.96
C ILE A 73 -4.17 2.42 -6.67
N ARG A 74 -3.06 2.05 -6.02
CA ARG A 74 -2.77 0.66 -5.62
C ARG A 74 -3.67 0.24 -4.47
N TYR A 75 -3.79 1.11 -3.47
CA TYR A 75 -4.65 0.91 -2.31
C TYR A 75 -6.11 0.67 -2.73
N ILE A 76 -6.65 1.53 -3.60
CA ILE A 76 -7.99 1.40 -4.18
C ILE A 76 -8.10 0.06 -4.91
N LYS A 77 -7.14 -0.27 -5.80
CA LYS A 77 -7.19 -1.53 -6.55
C LYS A 77 -7.26 -2.76 -5.64
N TYR A 78 -6.45 -2.82 -4.59
CA TYR A 78 -6.48 -3.93 -3.64
C TYR A 78 -7.83 -4.05 -2.94
N TYR A 79 -8.34 -2.96 -2.37
CA TYR A 79 -9.63 -2.99 -1.67
C TYR A 79 -10.82 -3.21 -2.60
N TRP A 80 -10.75 -2.74 -3.84
CA TRP A 80 -11.77 -2.99 -4.86
C TRP A 80 -11.85 -4.48 -5.21
N GLU A 81 -10.71 -5.15 -5.38
CA GLU A 81 -10.67 -6.60 -5.60
C GLU A 81 -11.14 -7.36 -4.37
N PHE A 82 -10.70 -6.97 -3.18
CA PHE A 82 -11.14 -7.60 -1.94
C PHE A 82 -12.66 -7.51 -1.78
N LEU A 83 -13.24 -6.31 -1.94
CA LEU A 83 -14.65 -6.07 -1.72
C LEU A 83 -15.52 -6.66 -2.82
N PHE A 84 -15.23 -6.36 -4.09
CA PHE A 84 -16.16 -6.64 -5.18
C PHE A 84 -15.87 -7.97 -5.88
N LYS A 85 -14.58 -8.28 -6.13
CA LYS A 85 -14.19 -9.52 -6.83
C LYS A 85 -14.20 -10.73 -5.90
N PHE A 86 -13.69 -10.58 -4.68
CA PHE A 86 -13.50 -11.68 -3.74
C PHE A 86 -14.50 -11.70 -2.57
N LYS A 87 -15.33 -10.66 -2.45
CA LYS A 87 -16.37 -10.51 -1.42
C LYS A 87 -15.83 -10.68 0.00
N LEU A 88 -14.62 -10.16 0.24
CA LEU A 88 -13.93 -10.18 1.53
C LEU A 88 -14.35 -8.99 2.39
N ARG A 89 -14.72 -9.26 3.63
CA ARG A 89 -14.84 -8.27 4.71
C ARG A 89 -13.45 -7.76 5.09
N GLN A 90 -13.36 -6.46 5.41
CA GLN A 90 -12.11 -5.80 5.78
C GLN A 90 -12.02 -5.47 7.29
N SER A 91 -13.12 -5.70 7.99
CA SER A 91 -13.29 -5.51 9.43
C SER A 91 -14.38 -6.46 9.93
N HIS A 92 -14.40 -6.71 11.24
CA HIS A 92 -15.46 -7.52 11.87
C HIS A 92 -16.85 -6.93 11.63
N ASN A 93 -16.98 -5.61 11.76
CA ASN A 93 -18.17 -4.87 11.37
C ASN A 93 -17.93 -4.18 10.02
N PRO A 94 -18.65 -4.57 8.94
CA PRO A 94 -18.45 -4.00 7.60
C PRO A 94 -18.59 -2.48 7.51
N LEU A 95 -19.34 -1.86 8.43
CA LEU A 95 -19.55 -0.40 8.48
C LEU A 95 -18.33 0.36 9.02
N ASP A 96 -17.45 -0.31 9.76
CA ASP A 96 -16.27 0.32 10.36
C ASP A 96 -15.13 0.49 9.36
N ALA A 97 -15.19 -0.22 8.22
CA ALA A 97 -14.19 -0.10 7.19
C ALA A 97 -14.49 1.12 6.29
N ASN A 98 -13.93 2.27 6.66
CA ASN A 98 -13.99 3.51 5.87
C ASN A 98 -13.80 3.31 4.35
N ILE A 99 -12.86 2.46 3.93
CA ILE A 99 -12.65 2.18 2.49
C ILE A 99 -13.84 1.47 1.83
N ASN A 100 -14.52 0.55 2.53
CA ASN A 100 -15.66 -0.16 1.97
C ASN A 100 -16.83 0.77 1.72
N ALA A 101 -17.09 1.68 2.66
CA ALA A 101 -18.14 2.69 2.52
C ALA A 101 -17.86 3.60 1.31
N ILE A 102 -16.61 4.08 1.18
CA ILE A 102 -16.19 4.91 0.05
C ILE A 102 -16.40 4.16 -1.28
N LEU A 103 -15.90 2.93 -1.39
CA LEU A 103 -15.97 2.15 -2.62
C LEU A 103 -17.41 1.77 -3.00
N SER A 104 -18.25 1.43 -2.01
CA SER A 104 -19.66 1.09 -2.23
C SER A 104 -20.46 2.28 -2.75
N ASN A 105 -20.14 3.51 -2.32
CA ASN A 105 -20.80 4.72 -2.80
C ASN A 105 -20.44 5.09 -4.24
N VAL A 106 -19.28 4.61 -4.73
CA VAL A 106 -18.84 4.86 -6.10
C VAL A 106 -19.48 3.88 -7.09
N ASN A 107 -20.14 2.80 -6.64
CA ASN A 107 -20.44 1.69 -7.53
C ASN A 107 -21.75 0.90 -7.29
N ASN A 108 -22.49 0.65 -8.38
CA ASN A 108 -23.49 -0.42 -8.52
C ASN A 108 -22.87 -1.71 -9.12
N GLU A 109 -21.56 -1.93 -8.90
CA GLU A 109 -20.65 -2.94 -9.48
C GLU A 109 -20.55 -3.03 -11.02
N PRO A 110 -19.44 -2.52 -11.61
CA PRO A 110 -18.92 -3.11 -12.84
C PRO A 110 -17.38 -3.13 -12.86
N LYS A 111 -16.77 -4.32 -12.74
CA LYS A 111 -15.35 -4.60 -13.01
C LYS A 111 -14.30 -3.83 -12.17
N THR A 112 -13.23 -4.50 -11.76
CA THR A 112 -12.10 -3.82 -11.10
C THR A 112 -11.40 -2.90 -12.10
N PRO A 113 -11.23 -1.60 -11.81
CA PRO A 113 -10.47 -0.71 -12.68
C PRO A 113 -8.99 -1.10 -12.72
N SER A 114 -8.35 -0.88 -13.86
CA SER A 114 -6.90 -1.03 -13.99
C SER A 114 -6.17 0.15 -13.30
N LEU A 115 -4.86 0.01 -13.06
CA LEU A 115 -4.09 1.13 -12.48
C LEU A 115 -4.05 2.33 -13.43
N GLU A 116 -4.00 2.09 -14.74
CA GLU A 116 -4.04 3.13 -15.78
C GLU A 116 -5.35 3.91 -15.74
N GLN A 117 -6.49 3.22 -15.57
CA GLN A 117 -7.77 3.88 -15.37
C GLN A 117 -7.78 4.71 -14.08
N LEU A 118 -7.29 4.14 -12.98
CA LEU A 118 -7.24 4.82 -11.69
C LEU A 118 -6.33 6.06 -11.69
N VAL A 119 -5.46 6.25 -12.67
CA VAL A 119 -4.65 7.47 -12.82
C VAL A 119 -5.44 8.63 -13.42
N THR A 120 -6.45 8.37 -14.25
CA THR A 120 -7.18 9.40 -15.00
C THR A 120 -7.95 10.36 -14.09
N ASN A 121 -8.37 11.50 -14.64
CA ASN A 121 -9.14 12.50 -13.90
C ASN A 121 -10.53 12.01 -13.47
N GLU A 122 -11.08 11.00 -14.15
CA GLU A 122 -12.34 10.36 -13.78
C GLU A 122 -12.31 9.85 -12.32
N PHE A 123 -11.19 9.26 -11.91
CA PHE A 123 -11.01 8.73 -10.57
C PHE A 123 -10.42 9.74 -9.56
N GLN A 124 -10.19 11.00 -9.95
CA GLN A 124 -9.57 12.00 -9.07
C GLN A 124 -10.37 12.21 -7.78
N LYS A 125 -11.71 12.29 -7.88
CA LYS A 125 -12.59 12.46 -6.72
C LYS A 125 -12.48 11.26 -5.77
N LEU A 126 -12.50 10.04 -6.30
CA LEU A 126 -12.32 8.83 -5.52
C LEU A 126 -10.96 8.80 -4.82
N ARG A 127 -9.87 9.07 -5.55
CA ARG A 127 -8.51 9.12 -4.96
C ARG A 127 -8.46 10.12 -3.80
N LYS A 128 -8.97 11.33 -4.00
CA LYS A 128 -9.01 12.37 -2.96
C LYS A 128 -9.82 11.94 -1.75
N GLU A 129 -10.94 11.24 -1.96
CA GLU A 129 -11.77 10.75 -0.86
C GLU A 129 -11.07 9.64 -0.07
N VAL A 130 -10.46 8.66 -0.75
CA VAL A 130 -9.68 7.59 -0.12
C VAL A 130 -8.47 8.13 0.64
N ILE A 131 -7.78 9.14 0.08
CA ILE A 131 -6.66 9.80 0.76
C ILE A 131 -7.12 10.42 2.08
N ASN A 132 -8.21 11.21 2.04
CA ASN A 132 -8.63 12.00 3.19
C ASN A 132 -9.42 11.21 4.25
N LYS A 133 -10.16 10.17 3.85
CA LYS A 133 -11.04 9.41 4.74
C LYS A 133 -10.52 8.02 5.11
N SER A 134 -9.48 7.52 4.43
CA SER A 134 -8.87 6.23 4.77
C SER A 134 -7.37 6.37 5.00
N ILE A 135 -6.57 6.72 3.98
CA ILE A 135 -5.10 6.69 4.10
C ILE A 135 -4.59 7.61 5.22
N LYS A 136 -4.99 8.88 5.23
CA LYS A 136 -4.56 9.84 6.26
C LYS A 136 -4.98 9.41 7.68
N PRO A 137 -6.29 9.27 7.98
CA PRO A 137 -6.75 8.95 9.33
C PRO A 137 -6.27 7.58 9.82
N GLU A 138 -6.31 6.55 8.97
CA GLU A 138 -6.10 5.17 9.40
C GLU A 138 -4.64 4.74 9.36
N VAL A 139 -3.84 5.34 8.48
CA VAL A 139 -2.46 4.90 8.24
C VAL A 139 -1.46 5.98 8.60
N LEU A 140 -1.53 7.16 7.96
CA LEU A 140 -0.47 8.15 8.13
C LEU A 140 -0.29 8.59 9.58
N PHE A 141 -1.37 8.82 10.33
CA PHE A 141 -1.26 9.18 11.75
C PHE A 141 -0.77 8.04 12.65
N HIS A 142 -0.91 6.78 12.24
CA HIS A 142 -0.72 5.62 13.11
C HIS A 142 0.46 4.72 12.73
N LEU A 143 1.05 4.91 11.54
CA LEU A 143 2.21 4.17 11.07
C LEU A 143 3.52 4.94 11.36
N ASP A 144 3.47 6.28 11.28
CA ASP A 144 4.59 7.18 11.57
C ASP A 144 5.27 6.96 12.95
N PRO A 145 4.54 6.61 14.03
CA PRO A 145 5.16 6.36 15.34
C PRO A 145 6.09 5.14 15.41
N ILE A 146 6.09 4.26 14.39
CA ILE A 146 6.69 2.92 14.47
C ILE A 146 8.09 2.86 13.81
N GLY A 147 8.53 3.90 13.07
CA GLY A 147 9.96 4.02 12.75
C GLY A 147 10.33 4.65 11.42
N ASP A 148 10.03 5.93 11.23
CA ASP A 148 10.54 6.80 10.15
C ASP A 148 10.66 6.12 8.76
N LEU A 149 9.65 5.34 8.35
CA LEU A 149 9.61 4.76 6.99
C LEU A 149 9.34 5.83 5.94
N TYR A 150 8.74 6.94 6.35
CA TYR A 150 8.58 8.13 5.55
C TYR A 150 8.40 9.32 6.49
N LYS A 151 8.58 10.52 5.95
CA LYS A 151 8.21 11.77 6.63
C LYS A 151 6.91 12.29 6.03
N ARG A 152 5.95 12.64 6.86
CA ARG A 152 4.68 13.22 6.39
C ARG A 152 4.86 14.69 6.10
N ASN A 153 4.30 15.15 4.98
CA ASN A 153 4.27 16.57 4.66
C ASN A 153 2.92 17.15 5.10
N GLU A 154 2.83 17.73 6.30
CA GLU A 154 1.58 18.18 6.94
C GLU A 154 0.72 19.10 6.06
N ARG A 155 1.35 19.85 5.16
CA ARG A 155 0.70 20.84 4.29
C ARG A 155 0.31 20.31 2.91
N SER A 156 0.49 19.02 2.64
CA SER A 156 0.20 18.45 1.33
C SER A 156 -0.21 16.98 1.40
N ASP A 157 -0.79 16.47 0.31
CA ASP A 157 -1.09 15.06 0.15
C ASP A 157 0.16 14.29 -0.31
N SER A 158 1.27 14.41 0.42
CA SER A 158 2.52 13.74 0.07
C SER A 158 3.31 13.25 1.28
N ILE A 159 4.18 12.29 1.03
CA ILE A 159 5.21 11.82 1.96
C ILE A 159 6.59 11.96 1.33
N THR A 160 7.62 12.03 2.16
CA THR A 160 9.01 12.04 1.73
C THR A 160 9.69 10.76 2.17
N ILE A 161 10.42 10.12 1.26
CA ILE A 161 11.14 8.86 1.48
C ILE A 161 12.60 9.06 1.13
N ASP A 162 13.49 8.56 1.97
CA ASP A 162 14.93 8.63 1.71
C ASP A 162 15.33 7.54 0.70
N LYS A 163 16.23 7.86 -0.24
CA LYS A 163 16.72 6.93 -1.27
C LYS A 163 17.22 5.58 -0.71
N PRO A 164 17.94 5.53 0.43
CA PRO A 164 18.34 4.25 1.04
C PRO A 164 17.18 3.33 1.41
N LEU A 165 15.98 3.85 1.69
CA LEU A 165 14.81 3.01 1.90
C LEU A 165 14.30 2.41 0.58
N VAL A 166 14.38 3.16 -0.52
CA VAL A 166 14.03 2.66 -1.85
C VAL A 166 14.98 1.54 -2.25
N ASP A 167 16.29 1.72 -2.04
CA ASP A 167 17.30 0.68 -2.26
C ASP A 167 17.03 -0.57 -1.39
N PHE A 168 16.63 -0.36 -0.13
CA PHE A 168 16.20 -1.45 0.74
C PHE A 168 14.97 -2.18 0.17
N PHE A 169 13.96 -1.46 -0.34
CA PHE A 169 12.82 -2.09 -0.99
C PHE A 169 13.20 -2.89 -2.23
N ILE A 170 14.13 -2.39 -3.05
CA ILE A 170 14.62 -3.10 -4.24
C ILE A 170 15.27 -4.42 -3.82
N ASN A 171 16.19 -4.38 -2.85
CA ASN A 171 16.96 -5.55 -2.42
C ASN A 171 16.12 -6.59 -1.67
N HIS A 172 15.07 -6.16 -0.96
CA HIS A 172 14.26 -7.04 -0.09
C HIS A 172 12.82 -7.21 -0.56
N ARG A 173 12.46 -6.77 -1.77
CA ARG A 173 11.08 -6.71 -2.30
C ARG A 173 10.31 -8.02 -2.07
N GLY A 174 10.91 -9.15 -2.44
CA GLY A 174 10.26 -10.46 -2.36
C GLY A 174 9.87 -10.84 -0.94
N ILE A 175 10.78 -10.67 0.02
CA ILE A 175 10.57 -11.03 1.43
C ILE A 175 9.54 -10.07 2.06
N LEU A 176 9.67 -8.76 1.80
CA LEU A 176 8.73 -7.76 2.31
C LEU A 176 7.31 -8.00 1.77
N LEU A 177 7.17 -8.28 0.47
CA LEU A 177 5.89 -8.58 -0.15
C LEU A 177 5.26 -9.85 0.43
N TRP A 178 6.07 -10.89 0.65
CA TRP A 178 5.60 -12.14 1.25
C TRP A 178 5.10 -11.91 2.69
N ALA A 179 5.88 -11.20 3.51
CA ALA A 179 5.51 -10.89 4.89
C ALA A 179 4.26 -10.01 4.99
N LEU A 180 4.12 -8.98 4.14
CA LEU A 180 2.93 -8.14 4.09
C LEU A 180 1.70 -8.92 3.64
N ASN A 181 1.83 -9.78 2.62
CA ASN A 181 0.73 -10.65 2.19
C ASN A 181 0.33 -11.60 3.32
N PHE A 182 1.29 -12.22 4.00
CA PHE A 182 1.01 -13.09 5.15
C PHE A 182 0.23 -12.36 6.25
N MET A 183 0.63 -11.13 6.62
CA MET A 183 -0.11 -10.33 7.61
C MET A 183 -1.55 -10.04 7.18
N ILE A 184 -1.74 -9.62 5.92
CA ILE A 184 -3.06 -9.30 5.38
C ILE A 184 -3.92 -10.57 5.37
N THR A 185 -3.38 -11.69 4.89
CA THR A 185 -4.07 -12.98 4.86
C THR A 185 -4.47 -13.44 6.25
N HIS A 186 -3.54 -13.46 7.19
CA HIS A 186 -3.79 -13.91 8.56
C HIS A 186 -4.86 -13.06 9.26
N TYR A 187 -4.89 -11.75 9.01
CA TYR A 187 -5.97 -10.90 9.51
C TYR A 187 -7.31 -11.22 8.83
N LEU A 188 -7.33 -11.32 7.49
CA LEU A 188 -8.56 -11.57 6.73
C LEU A 188 -9.18 -12.94 7.03
N GLU A 189 -8.38 -13.97 7.31
CA GLU A 189 -8.83 -15.30 7.70
C GLU A 189 -9.58 -15.32 9.04
N LYS A 190 -9.29 -14.38 9.94
CA LYS A 190 -10.03 -14.26 11.22
C LYS A 190 -11.45 -13.75 11.03
N ILE A 191 -11.71 -13.03 9.94
CA ILE A 191 -12.98 -12.32 9.72
C ILE A 191 -13.75 -12.79 8.48
N ASN A 192 -13.16 -13.69 7.69
CA ASN A 192 -13.75 -14.26 6.48
C ASN A 192 -13.61 -15.78 6.46
N PHE A 193 -14.68 -16.47 6.08
CA PHE A 193 -14.73 -17.93 5.92
C PHE A 193 -14.79 -18.30 4.44
N VAL A 194 -13.81 -17.85 3.65
CA VAL A 194 -13.72 -18.18 2.23
C VAL A 194 -12.39 -18.87 1.93
N PRO A 195 -12.35 -19.82 0.98
CA PRO A 195 -11.11 -20.53 0.67
C PRO A 195 -10.11 -19.61 -0.05
N ARG A 196 -8.82 -19.99 0.00
CA ARG A 196 -7.72 -19.41 -0.79
C ARG A 196 -7.54 -17.90 -0.60
N ILE A 197 -7.69 -17.39 0.63
CA ILE A 197 -7.47 -15.96 0.93
C ILE A 197 -6.04 -15.53 0.61
N ALA A 198 -5.05 -16.37 0.88
CA ALA A 198 -3.64 -16.13 0.52
C ALA A 198 -3.46 -15.76 -0.96
N GLU A 199 -4.06 -16.52 -1.87
CA GLU A 199 -3.95 -16.29 -3.32
C GLU A 199 -4.67 -15.02 -3.77
N LYS A 200 -5.84 -14.75 -3.18
CA LYS A 200 -6.61 -13.51 -3.41
C LYS A 200 -5.83 -12.28 -2.97
N VAL A 201 -5.14 -12.35 -1.84
CA VAL A 201 -4.27 -11.28 -1.31
C VAL A 201 -3.03 -11.08 -2.17
N ALA A 202 -2.42 -12.17 -2.64
CA ALA A 202 -1.23 -12.10 -3.50
C ALA A 202 -1.53 -11.46 -4.87
N GLY A 203 -2.80 -11.41 -5.30
CA GLY A 203 -3.18 -11.04 -6.67
C GLY A 203 -2.88 -12.15 -7.69
N SER A 204 -2.42 -13.30 -7.20
CA SER A 204 -2.14 -14.52 -7.94
C SER A 204 -3.45 -15.27 -8.14
N ASN A 205 -4.34 -14.78 -9.00
CA ASN A 205 -5.36 -15.68 -9.52
C ASN A 205 -4.66 -16.56 -10.56
N PRO A 206 -4.49 -17.89 -10.34
CA PRO A 206 -4.25 -18.74 -11.48
C PRO A 206 -5.48 -18.58 -12.37
N ARG A 207 -5.26 -18.23 -13.65
CA ARG A 207 -6.28 -18.48 -14.66
C ARG A 207 -6.60 -19.96 -14.51
N THR A 208 -7.81 -20.28 -14.08
CA THR A 208 -8.33 -21.65 -14.13
C THR A 208 -8.07 -22.17 -15.53
N HIS A 209 -7.32 -23.26 -15.61
CA HIS A 209 -7.20 -24.12 -16.78
C HIS A 209 -8.57 -24.50 -17.32
#